data_AF-A0A453AR36-F1
#
_entry.id   AF-A0A453AR36-F1
#
_cell.length_a   1.000
_cell.length_b   1.000
_cell.length_c   1.000
_cell.angle_alpha   90.00
_cell.angle_beta   90.00
_cell.angle_gamma   90.00
#
_symmetry.space_group_name_H-M   'P 1'
#
loop_
_entity.id
_entity.type
_entity.pdbx_description
1 polymer ?
#
loop_
_entity_poly.entity_id
_entity_poly.type
_entity_poly.pdbx_seq_one_letter_code
_entity_poly.pdbx_strand_id
1 'polypeptide(L)'
;MTGREAAKILLSGKDGVVSLNLFYTGKQVLGPTSLLTTNGDEHRRLRWLIAQPLSVDALRKHFAFVDGLAVQILGSWASRGRVLVLDEASQFMLKVIANMLVSLEPERPEQEEFRANFKAISSSFTSLPLKLHGTAFHRGLGGRNRMYAMLDAVIACRRAGEVCEDFLQTLLMKYTRGQQAGAASDPAEEEKLADAQLKDNILTLLVVGHDTTMAARPGSSSSSTRTPRCSPSSG
;
A
#
# COMPACT_ATOMS: atom_id res chain seq x y z
N MET A 1 -22.51 8.64 16.40
CA MET A 1 -23.57 8.59 15.38
C MET A 1 -23.44 7.26 14.66
N THR A 2 -24.50 6.46 14.57
CA THR A 2 -24.50 5.17 13.87
C THR A 2 -25.69 5.11 12.91
N GLY A 3 -25.60 4.32 11.83
CA GLY A 3 -26.67 4.14 10.84
C GLY A 3 -26.42 4.79 9.47
N ARG A 4 -27.24 4.42 8.49
CA ARG A 4 -27.10 4.79 7.06
C ARG A 4 -27.13 6.30 6.83
N GLU A 5 -28.03 7.02 7.48
CA GLU A 5 -28.16 8.47 7.31
C GLU A 5 -26.97 9.22 7.92
N ALA A 6 -26.45 8.77 9.06
CA ALA A 6 -25.23 9.33 9.65
C ALA A 6 -24.02 9.12 8.72
N ALA A 7 -23.88 7.91 8.13
CA ALA A 7 -22.82 7.63 7.16
C ALA A 7 -22.98 8.48 5.89
N LYS A 8 -24.20 8.67 5.41
CA LYS A 8 -24.48 9.50 4.23
C LYS A 8 -24.12 10.96 4.47
N ILE A 9 -24.50 11.54 5.61
CA ILE A 9 -24.15 12.93 5.96
C ILE A 9 -22.62 13.09 6.06
N LEU A 10 -21.95 12.14 6.72
CA LEU A 10 -20.51 12.20 6.96
C LEU A 10 -19.68 11.98 5.68
N LEU A 11 -20.11 11.09 4.78
CA LEU A 11 -19.39 10.76 3.54
C LEU A 11 -19.79 11.63 2.34
N SER A 12 -20.99 12.24 2.33
CA SER A 12 -21.42 13.11 1.23
C SER A 12 -20.74 14.48 1.28
N GLY A 13 -20.11 14.85 2.40
CA GLY A 13 -19.21 16.00 2.51
C GLY A 13 -19.80 17.30 1.95
N LYS A 14 -21.12 17.48 2.04
CA LYS A 14 -21.89 18.39 1.18
C LYS A 14 -21.51 19.88 1.34
N ASP A 15 -20.74 20.21 2.38
CA ASP A 15 -20.31 21.58 2.70
C ASP A 15 -18.81 21.69 3.03
N GLY A 16 -17.99 20.66 2.78
CA GLY A 16 -16.56 20.67 3.17
C GLY A 16 -16.29 20.65 4.69
N VAL A 17 -17.34 20.50 5.50
CA VAL A 17 -17.31 20.56 6.98
C VAL A 17 -16.66 19.32 7.62
N VAL A 18 -16.42 18.25 6.85
CA VAL A 18 -15.88 16.98 7.37
C VAL A 18 -14.58 16.62 6.66
N SER A 19 -13.47 16.64 7.41
CA SER A 19 -12.15 16.20 6.96
C SER A 19 -11.76 14.89 7.65
N LEU A 20 -11.05 14.01 6.95
CA LEU A 20 -10.47 12.81 7.56
C LEU A 20 -9.35 13.24 8.53
N ASN A 21 -9.54 13.02 9.83
CA ASN A 21 -8.52 13.29 10.83
C ASN A 21 -7.91 11.98 11.32
N LEU A 22 -6.82 11.55 10.69
CA LEU A 22 -6.11 10.34 11.08
C LEU A 22 -5.51 10.49 12.48
N PHE A 23 -5.47 9.41 13.27
CA PHE A 23 -4.82 9.42 14.59
C PHE A 23 -3.34 9.83 14.47
N TYR A 24 -2.82 10.52 15.50
CA TYR A 24 -1.47 11.12 15.49
C TYR A 24 -0.36 10.15 15.05
N THR A 25 -0.41 8.90 15.52
CA THR A 25 0.50 7.81 15.13
C THR A 25 0.48 7.58 13.61
N GLY A 26 -0.71 7.48 13.03
CA GLY A 26 -0.89 7.24 11.60
C GLY A 26 -0.40 8.41 10.75
N LYS A 27 -0.61 9.66 11.18
CA LYS A 27 -0.08 10.84 10.48
C LYS A 27 1.44 10.87 10.46
N GLN A 28 2.09 10.48 11.55
CA GLN A 28 3.56 10.48 11.63
C GLN A 28 4.19 9.34 10.83
N VAL A 29 3.50 8.21 10.71
CA VAL A 29 4.01 7.02 10.00
C VAL A 29 3.72 7.10 8.50
N LEU A 30 2.54 7.55 8.10
CA LEU A 30 2.18 7.68 6.68
C LEU A 30 2.73 8.95 6.03
N GLY A 31 3.04 9.96 6.84
CA GLY A 31 3.58 11.23 6.41
C GLY A 31 2.51 12.30 6.15
N PRO A 32 2.91 13.59 6.15
CA PRO A 32 2.00 14.73 6.12
C PRO A 32 1.41 15.03 4.73
N THR A 33 1.97 14.47 3.66
CA THR A 33 1.52 14.70 2.27
C THR A 33 0.80 13.49 1.66
N SER A 34 0.50 12.49 2.50
CA SER A 34 -0.29 11.32 2.14
C SER A 34 -1.73 11.68 1.77
N LEU A 35 -2.31 10.92 0.83
CA LEU A 35 -3.73 10.97 0.47
C LEU A 35 -4.64 11.01 1.70
N LEU A 36 -4.36 10.24 2.76
CA LEU A 36 -5.21 10.19 3.97
C LEU A 36 -5.09 11.43 4.87
N THR A 37 -4.13 12.30 4.59
CA THR A 37 -3.87 13.53 5.37
C THR A 37 -4.20 14.81 4.59
N THR A 38 -4.31 14.72 3.26
CA THR A 38 -4.72 15.83 2.38
C THR A 38 -6.24 15.97 2.29
N ASN A 39 -6.73 17.19 2.06
CA ASN A 39 -8.15 17.49 1.85
C ASN A 39 -8.35 18.40 0.63
N GLY A 40 -9.61 18.55 0.18
CA GLY A 40 -9.97 19.48 -0.90
C GLY A 40 -9.46 19.08 -2.29
N ASP A 41 -9.04 20.08 -3.08
CA ASP A 41 -8.60 19.88 -4.46
C ASP A 41 -7.32 19.03 -4.57
N GLU A 42 -6.42 19.16 -3.59
CA GLU A 42 -5.20 18.35 -3.54
C GLU A 42 -5.51 16.87 -3.32
N HIS A 43 -6.46 16.55 -2.43
CA HIS A 43 -6.95 15.19 -2.26
C HIS A 43 -7.60 14.66 -3.56
N ARG A 44 -8.36 15.49 -4.28
CA ARG A 44 -8.99 15.12 -5.56
C ARG A 44 -7.95 14.79 -6.63
N ARG A 45 -6.91 15.63 -6.73
CA ARG A 45 -5.76 15.43 -7.62
C ARG A 45 -5.04 14.12 -7.29
N LEU A 46 -4.64 13.93 -6.04
CA LEU A 46 -3.96 12.72 -5.58
C LEU A 46 -4.79 11.45 -5.81
N ARG A 47 -6.09 11.49 -5.49
CA ARG A 47 -7.00 10.38 -5.71
C ARG A 47 -7.07 9.99 -7.19
N TRP A 48 -7.11 10.98 -8.09
CA TRP A 48 -7.12 10.72 -9.53
C TRP A 48 -5.79 10.12 -10.03
N LEU A 49 -4.66 10.62 -9.53
CA LEU A 49 -3.33 10.10 -9.86
C LEU A 49 -3.18 8.62 -9.48
N ILE A 50 -3.64 8.27 -8.28
CA ILE A 50 -3.58 6.92 -7.70
C ILE A 50 -4.60 5.95 -8.32
N ALA A 51 -5.77 6.43 -8.73
CA ALA A 51 -6.84 5.55 -9.23
C ALA A 51 -6.52 4.90 -10.58
N GLN A 52 -5.77 5.58 -11.46
CA GLN A 52 -5.50 5.06 -12.81
C GLN A 52 -4.58 3.84 -12.85
N PRO A 53 -3.45 3.80 -12.11
CA PRO A 53 -2.65 2.59 -12.01
C PRO A 53 -3.37 1.40 -11.34
N LEU A 54 -4.45 1.66 -10.61
CA LEU A 54 -5.32 0.64 -10.01
C LEU A 54 -6.55 0.33 -10.89
N SER A 55 -6.54 0.78 -12.16
CA SER A 55 -7.58 0.43 -13.13
C SER A 55 -7.56 -1.07 -13.44
N VAL A 56 -8.71 -1.58 -13.88
CA VAL A 56 -8.88 -3.00 -14.22
C VAL A 56 -7.86 -3.45 -15.27
N ASP A 57 -7.58 -2.59 -16.26
CA ASP A 57 -6.63 -2.90 -17.33
C ASP A 57 -5.18 -2.96 -16.83
N ALA A 58 -4.81 -2.05 -15.91
CA ALA A 58 -3.50 -2.09 -15.27
C ALA A 58 -3.35 -3.34 -14.39
N LEU A 59 -4.38 -3.69 -13.62
CA LEU A 59 -4.37 -4.88 -12.76
C LEU A 59 -4.31 -6.19 -13.57
N ARG A 60 -4.95 -6.23 -14.75
CA ARG A 60 -4.89 -7.40 -15.66
C ARG A 60 -3.46 -7.74 -16.06
N LYS A 61 -2.59 -6.75 -16.25
CA LYS A 61 -1.17 -6.99 -16.59
C LYS A 61 -0.42 -7.75 -15.48
N HIS A 62 -0.81 -7.55 -14.23
CA HIS A 62 -0.20 -8.23 -13.09
C HIS A 62 -0.82 -9.61 -12.79
N PHE A 63 -1.95 -9.97 -13.43
CA PHE A 63 -2.67 -11.21 -13.13
C PHE A 63 -1.81 -12.46 -13.36
N ALA A 64 -1.07 -12.51 -14.46
CA ALA A 64 -0.18 -13.63 -14.77
C ALA A 64 0.92 -13.80 -13.71
N PHE A 65 1.45 -12.70 -13.18
CA PHE A 65 2.44 -12.73 -12.10
C PHE A 65 1.82 -13.23 -10.79
N VAL A 66 0.63 -12.73 -10.44
CA VAL A 66 -0.09 -13.15 -9.22
C VAL A 66 -0.41 -14.64 -9.26
N ASP A 67 -0.89 -15.14 -10.40
CA ASP A 67 -1.22 -16.55 -10.60
C ASP A 67 0.03 -17.44 -10.51
N GLY A 68 1.11 -17.08 -11.21
CA GLY A 68 2.37 -17.82 -11.14
C GLY A 68 2.94 -17.89 -9.72
N LEU A 69 2.91 -16.76 -9.00
CA LEU A 69 3.38 -16.72 -7.61
C LEU A 69 2.49 -17.55 -6.68
N ALA A 70 1.16 -17.56 -6.90
CA ALA A 70 0.23 -18.38 -6.12
C ALA A 70 0.50 -19.88 -6.33
N VAL A 71 0.70 -20.31 -7.57
CA VAL A 71 1.05 -21.71 -7.89
C VAL A 71 2.37 -22.12 -7.23
N GLN A 72 3.40 -21.26 -7.28
CA GLN A 72 4.70 -21.53 -6.65
C GLN A 72 4.57 -21.71 -5.13
N ILE A 73 3.83 -20.82 -4.46
CA ILE A 73 3.64 -20.89 -3.00
C ILE A 73 2.82 -22.13 -2.62
N LEU A 74 1.70 -22.39 -3.32
CA LEU A 74 0.88 -23.58 -3.07
C LEU A 74 1.65 -24.88 -3.32
N GLY A 75 2.48 -24.92 -4.36
CA GLY A 75 3.38 -26.05 -4.62
C GLY A 75 4.37 -26.29 -3.47
N SER A 76 4.88 -25.21 -2.85
CA SER A 76 5.78 -25.31 -1.69
C SER A 76 5.09 -25.83 -0.42
N TRP A 77 3.76 -25.72 -0.32
CA TRP A 77 3.01 -26.24 0.83
C TRP A 77 2.89 -27.75 0.80
N ALA A 78 2.92 -28.38 -0.38
CA ALA A 78 2.79 -29.83 -0.51
C ALA A 78 3.93 -30.60 0.19
N SER A 79 5.11 -29.99 0.33
CA SER A 79 6.25 -30.54 1.05
C SER A 79 6.30 -30.15 2.54
N ARG A 80 5.40 -29.26 2.99
CA ARG A 80 5.35 -28.73 4.36
C ARG A 80 4.19 -29.35 5.14
N GLY A 81 4.49 -30.20 6.13
CA GLY A 81 3.45 -30.91 6.89
C GLY A 81 2.47 -30.01 7.68
N ARG A 82 2.90 -28.84 8.15
CA ARG A 82 2.02 -27.83 8.76
C ARG A 82 2.37 -26.46 8.23
N VAL A 83 1.33 -25.71 7.83
CA VAL A 83 1.46 -24.38 7.25
C VAL A 83 0.52 -23.41 7.98
N LEU A 84 1.06 -22.28 8.41
CA LEU A 84 0.24 -21.18 8.95
C LEU A 84 -0.24 -20.31 7.78
N VAL A 85 -1.43 -20.63 7.27
CA VAL A 85 -2.02 -19.97 6.08
C VAL A 85 -2.06 -18.45 6.21
N LEU A 86 -2.25 -17.92 7.43
CA LEU A 86 -2.28 -16.48 7.66
C LEU A 86 -0.94 -15.80 7.34
N ASP A 87 0.18 -16.40 7.76
CA ASP A 87 1.50 -15.83 7.53
C ASP A 87 1.89 -15.96 6.06
N GLU A 88 1.61 -17.12 5.45
CA GLU A 88 1.87 -17.35 4.02
C GLU A 88 1.04 -16.40 3.13
N ALA A 89 -0.24 -16.19 3.43
CA ALA A 89 -1.08 -15.24 2.71
C ALA A 89 -0.59 -13.79 2.86
N SER A 90 -0.12 -13.42 4.06
CA SER A 90 0.50 -12.11 4.30
C SER A 90 1.77 -11.93 3.48
N GLN A 91 2.62 -12.96 3.41
CA GLN A 91 3.86 -12.93 2.64
C GLN A 91 3.60 -12.87 1.14
N PHE A 92 2.64 -13.66 0.64
CA PHE A 92 2.18 -13.62 -0.74
C PHE A 92 1.71 -12.22 -1.12
N MET A 93 0.81 -11.62 -0.33
CA MET A 93 0.30 -10.28 -0.56
C MET A 93 1.42 -9.22 -0.61
N LEU A 94 2.41 -9.31 0.27
CA LEU A 94 3.54 -8.38 0.28
C LEU A 94 4.43 -8.53 -0.96
N LYS A 95 4.63 -9.75 -1.44
CA LYS A 95 5.36 -10.01 -2.69
C LYS A 95 4.61 -9.44 -3.89
N VAL A 96 3.29 -9.63 -3.95
CA VAL A 96 2.45 -9.07 -5.01
C VAL A 96 2.50 -7.55 -5.01
N ILE A 97 2.28 -6.91 -3.85
CA ILE A 97 2.25 -5.45 -3.78
C ILE A 97 3.64 -4.84 -4.04
N ALA A 98 4.73 -5.46 -3.55
CA ALA A 98 6.09 -4.99 -3.83
C ALA A 98 6.41 -5.03 -5.33
N ASN A 99 6.02 -6.11 -6.02
CA ASN A 99 6.19 -6.21 -7.46
C ASN A 99 5.34 -5.19 -8.22
N MET A 100 4.06 -5.05 -7.85
CA MET A 100 3.15 -4.11 -8.52
C MET A 100 3.56 -2.64 -8.31
N LEU A 101 4.05 -2.29 -7.12
CA LEU A 101 4.37 -0.90 -6.79
C LEU A 101 5.72 -0.44 -7.33
N VAL A 102 6.76 -1.29 -7.22
CA VAL A 102 8.14 -0.89 -7.49
C VAL A 102 8.93 -1.90 -8.33
N SER A 103 8.25 -2.88 -8.95
CA SER A 103 8.87 -3.97 -9.74
C SER A 103 9.89 -4.79 -8.97
N LEU A 104 9.69 -4.97 -7.65
CA LEU A 104 10.56 -5.82 -6.86
C LEU A 104 10.34 -7.30 -7.20
N GLU A 105 11.43 -8.02 -7.45
CA GLU A 105 11.38 -9.45 -7.73
C GLU A 105 11.25 -10.25 -6.41
N PRO A 106 10.35 -11.24 -6.34
CA PRO A 106 10.02 -11.96 -5.11
C PRO A 106 11.14 -12.84 -4.54
N GLU A 107 12.19 -13.08 -5.33
CA GLU A 107 13.33 -13.95 -4.99
C GLU A 107 14.59 -13.16 -4.59
N ARG A 108 14.57 -11.83 -4.72
CA ARG A 108 15.70 -10.97 -4.35
C ARG A 108 15.77 -10.72 -2.84
N PRO A 109 16.98 -10.51 -2.27
CA PRO A 109 17.13 -10.18 -0.85
C PRO A 109 16.41 -8.88 -0.47
N GLU A 110 16.29 -7.95 -1.40
CA GLU A 110 15.57 -6.68 -1.25
C GLU A 110 14.09 -6.89 -0.89
N GLN A 111 13.48 -8.00 -1.34
CA GLN A 111 12.10 -8.36 -1.00
C GLN A 111 11.93 -8.66 0.50
N GLU A 112 12.94 -9.29 1.10
CA GLU A 112 12.95 -9.61 2.53
C GLU A 112 13.15 -8.34 3.37
N GLU A 113 14.02 -7.43 2.91
CA GLU A 113 14.16 -6.11 3.52
C GLU A 113 12.87 -5.28 3.44
N PHE A 114 12.22 -5.27 2.28
CA PHE A 114 10.92 -4.63 2.08
C PHE A 114 9.87 -5.19 3.05
N ARG A 115 9.81 -6.51 3.19
CA ARG A 115 8.91 -7.20 4.12
C ARG A 115 9.19 -6.83 5.57
N ALA A 116 10.46 -6.82 5.98
CA ALA A 116 10.86 -6.45 7.34
C ALA A 116 10.52 -5.00 7.67
N ASN A 117 10.77 -4.08 6.73
CA ASN A 117 10.42 -2.67 6.86
C ASN A 117 8.91 -2.47 6.94
N PHE A 118 8.13 -3.14 6.08
CA PHE A 118 6.68 -3.09 6.12
C PHE A 118 6.13 -3.61 7.47
N LYS A 119 6.63 -4.74 7.97
CA LYS A 119 6.19 -5.31 9.25
C LYS A 119 6.46 -4.35 10.41
N ALA A 120 7.62 -3.69 10.42
CA ALA A 120 7.92 -2.66 11.41
C ALA A 120 6.93 -1.49 11.34
N ILE A 121 6.59 -1.04 10.14
CA ILE A 121 5.63 0.04 9.89
C ILE A 121 4.21 -0.38 10.33
N SER A 122 3.70 -1.53 9.88
CA SER A 122 2.37 -2.04 10.26
C SER A 122 2.25 -2.20 11.79
N SER A 123 3.27 -2.76 12.45
CA SER A 123 3.29 -2.91 13.91
C SER A 123 3.25 -1.58 14.69
N SER A 124 3.59 -0.47 14.05
CA SER A 124 3.53 0.85 14.69
C SER A 124 2.11 1.38 14.84
N PHE A 125 1.18 0.98 13.97
CA PHE A 125 -0.22 1.40 14.01
C PHE A 125 -0.99 0.83 15.20
N THR A 126 -0.58 -0.35 15.70
CA THR A 126 -1.17 -0.99 16.88
C THR A 126 -0.50 -0.57 18.19
N SER A 127 0.52 0.30 18.11
CA SER A 127 1.33 0.70 19.27
C SER A 127 0.98 2.09 19.78
N LEU A 128 1.21 2.32 21.08
CA LEU A 128 1.06 3.64 21.70
C LEU A 128 2.04 4.65 21.05
N PRO A 129 1.62 5.91 20.82
CA PRO A 129 2.41 6.96 20.15
C PRO A 129 3.55 7.52 21.02
N LEU A 130 4.36 6.65 21.63
CA LEU A 130 5.48 7.03 22.48
C LEU A 130 6.79 6.88 21.70
N LYS A 131 7.46 8.02 21.48
CA LYS A 131 8.78 8.14 20.81
C LYS A 131 9.93 7.73 21.74
N LEU A 132 9.84 6.57 22.37
CA LEU A 132 10.90 6.04 23.22
C LEU A 132 11.72 5.00 22.45
N HIS A 133 13.04 5.00 22.66
CA HIS A 133 13.94 4.03 22.06
C HIS A 133 13.49 2.61 22.44
N GLY A 134 13.25 1.76 21.43
CA GLY A 134 12.78 0.38 21.60
C GLY A 134 11.27 0.17 21.45
N THR A 135 10.44 1.22 21.38
CA THR A 135 9.00 1.06 21.13
C THR A 135 8.72 0.62 19.69
N ALA A 136 7.58 -0.05 19.48
CA ALA A 136 7.11 -0.40 18.14
C ALA A 136 6.91 0.86 17.26
N PHE A 137 6.55 2.00 17.87
CA PHE A 137 6.48 3.29 17.18
C PHE A 137 7.84 3.78 16.67
N HIS A 138 8.88 3.76 17.52
CA HIS A 138 10.24 4.13 17.10
C HIS A 138 10.79 3.18 16.02
N ARG A 139 10.54 1.87 16.16
CA ARG A 139 10.91 0.89 15.12
C ARG A 139 10.16 1.12 13.80
N GLY A 140 8.89 1.51 13.86
CA GLY A 140 8.08 1.87 12.68
C GLY A 140 8.62 3.08 11.94
N LEU A 141 9.02 4.14 12.66
CA LEU A 141 9.70 5.30 12.07
C LEU A 141 11.04 4.93 11.42
N GLY A 142 11.83 4.07 12.05
CA GLY A 142 13.06 3.53 11.45
C GLY A 142 12.78 2.69 10.19
N GLY A 143 11.73 1.87 10.20
CA GLY A 143 11.27 1.11 9.04
C GLY A 143 10.82 2.02 7.89
N ARG A 144 10.09 3.10 8.20
CA ARG A 144 9.71 4.14 7.23
C ARG A 144 10.94 4.76 6.57
N ASN A 145 11.93 5.19 7.35
CA ASN A 145 13.13 5.81 6.81
C ASN A 145 13.92 4.87 5.88
N ARG A 146 14.03 3.58 6.24
CA ARG A 146 14.66 2.57 5.38
C ARG A 146 13.85 2.32 4.10
N MET A 147 12.52 2.27 4.21
CA MET A 147 11.65 2.18 3.04
C MET A 147 11.82 3.39 2.12
N TYR A 148 11.99 4.59 2.67
CA TYR A 148 12.22 5.80 1.88
C TYR A 148 13.57 5.77 1.17
N ALA A 149 14.64 5.34 1.85
CA ALA A 149 15.94 5.18 1.21
C ALA A 149 15.89 4.18 0.05
N MET A 150 15.16 3.06 0.22
CA MET A 150 14.94 2.09 -0.86
C MET A 150 14.19 2.73 -2.03
N LEU A 151 13.07 3.43 -1.77
CA LEU A 151 12.30 4.12 -2.80
C LEU A 151 13.14 5.20 -3.52
N ASP A 152 13.96 5.95 -2.79
CA ASP A 152 14.86 6.97 -3.35
C ASP A 152 15.87 6.34 -4.32
N ALA A 153 16.44 5.18 -3.96
CA ALA A 153 17.32 4.44 -4.87
C ALA A 153 16.58 4.01 -6.15
N VAL A 154 15.36 3.47 -6.03
CA VAL A 154 14.62 3.03 -7.22
C VAL A 154 14.12 4.23 -8.07
N ILE A 155 13.82 5.38 -7.45
CA ILE A 155 13.48 6.62 -8.17
C ILE A 155 14.71 7.12 -8.94
N ALA A 156 15.89 7.11 -8.31
CA ALA A 156 17.14 7.53 -8.95
C ALA A 156 17.47 6.65 -10.16
N CYS A 157 17.35 5.32 -10.05
CA CYS A 157 17.54 4.40 -11.18
C CYS A 157 16.56 4.67 -12.33
N ARG A 158 15.27 4.91 -12.02
CA ARG A 158 14.27 5.25 -13.06
C ARG A 158 14.57 6.58 -13.76
N ARG A 159 15.06 7.59 -13.03
CA ARG A 159 15.51 8.87 -13.62
C ARG A 159 16.77 8.71 -14.47
N ALA A 160 17.62 7.74 -14.15
CA ALA A 160 18.82 7.42 -14.93
C ALA A 160 18.53 6.67 -16.24
N GLY A 161 17.27 6.24 -16.47
CA GLY A 161 16.83 5.66 -17.75
C GLY A 161 16.24 4.26 -17.66
N GLU A 162 16.13 3.67 -16.46
CA GLU A 162 15.44 2.39 -16.30
C GLU A 162 13.92 2.58 -16.40
N VAL A 163 13.31 2.01 -17.45
CA VAL A 163 11.85 2.06 -17.65
C VAL A 163 11.24 0.73 -17.22
N CYS A 164 10.51 0.75 -16.11
CA CYS A 164 9.69 -0.37 -15.64
C CYS A 164 8.21 -0.01 -15.79
N GLU A 165 7.37 -0.97 -16.22
CA GLU A 165 5.91 -0.79 -16.22
C GLU A 165 5.35 -1.09 -14.81
N ASP A 166 5.48 -0.14 -13.89
CA ASP A 166 4.95 -0.23 -12.54
C ASP A 166 4.19 1.03 -12.09
N PHE A 167 3.60 0.93 -10.90
CA PHE A 167 2.85 2.03 -10.27
C PHE A 167 3.73 3.27 -10.07
N LEU A 168 4.96 3.08 -9.60
CA LEU A 168 5.90 4.16 -9.31
C LEU A 168 6.29 4.91 -10.58
N GLN A 169 6.58 4.23 -11.69
CA GLN A 169 6.85 4.84 -12.99
C GLN A 169 5.65 5.63 -13.51
N THR A 170 4.44 5.06 -13.38
CA THR A 170 3.21 5.74 -13.79
C THR A 170 2.98 7.03 -12.98
N LEU A 171 3.27 7.00 -11.68
CA LEU A 171 3.21 8.19 -10.85
C LEU A 171 4.30 9.19 -11.22
N LEU A 172 5.56 8.77 -11.34
CA LEU A 172 6.70 9.63 -11.73
C LEU A 172 6.39 10.40 -13.02
N MET A 173 5.97 9.71 -14.08
CA MET A 173 5.61 10.36 -15.36
C MET A 173 4.54 11.44 -15.21
N LYS A 174 3.57 11.24 -14.32
CA LYS A 174 2.48 12.19 -14.09
C LYS A 174 2.89 13.37 -13.22
N TYR A 175 3.75 13.15 -12.22
CA TYR A 175 4.32 14.25 -11.44
C TYR A 175 5.18 15.15 -12.34
N THR A 176 6.04 14.57 -13.18
CA THR A 176 6.85 15.32 -14.16
C THR A 176 5.98 16.09 -15.16
N ARG A 177 4.91 15.49 -15.69
CA ARG A 177 3.97 16.16 -16.59
C ARG A 177 3.16 17.27 -15.90
N GLY A 178 2.85 17.10 -14.60
CA GLY A 178 2.16 18.11 -13.80
C GLY A 178 3.05 19.31 -13.43
N GLN A 179 4.36 19.10 -13.27
CA GLN A 179 5.35 20.14 -13.00
C GLN A 179 5.51 21.14 -14.17
N GLN A 180 5.38 20.67 -15.42
CA GLN A 180 5.44 21.54 -16.59
C GLN A 180 4.28 22.56 -16.69
N ALA A 181 3.21 22.38 -15.91
CA ALA A 181 2.01 23.23 -15.98
C ALA A 181 1.94 24.34 -14.90
N GLY A 182 2.88 24.40 -13.96
CA GLY A 182 2.84 25.37 -12.85
C GLY A 182 4.23 25.80 -12.41
N ALA A 183 4.85 26.71 -13.17
CA ALA A 183 6.15 27.29 -12.82
C ALA A 183 5.98 28.53 -11.94
N ALA A 184 6.24 28.42 -10.62
CA ALA A 184 6.40 29.58 -9.73
C ALA A 184 7.31 29.36 -8.51
N SER A 185 7.99 28.20 -8.35
CA SER A 185 8.98 27.99 -7.27
C SER A 185 10.28 27.37 -7.79
N ASP A 186 11.32 27.40 -6.96
CA ASP A 186 12.65 26.86 -7.25
C ASP A 186 12.53 25.37 -7.65
N PRO A 187 12.90 24.97 -8.89
CA PRO A 187 12.59 23.66 -9.44
C PRO A 187 13.13 22.50 -8.60
N ALA A 188 14.25 22.72 -7.90
CA ALA A 188 14.86 21.71 -7.02
C ALA A 188 14.08 21.47 -5.72
N GLU A 189 13.36 22.47 -5.19
CA GLU A 189 12.51 22.30 -4.01
C GLU A 189 11.17 21.66 -4.36
N GLU A 190 10.59 22.04 -5.50
CA GLU A 190 9.37 21.42 -6.02
C GLU A 190 9.57 19.92 -6.30
N GLU A 191 10.72 19.53 -6.85
CA GLU A 191 11.06 18.13 -7.12
C GLU A 191 11.19 17.32 -5.83
N LYS A 192 11.87 17.85 -4.80
CA LYS A 192 11.99 17.19 -3.49
C LYS A 192 10.64 17.04 -2.80
N LEU A 193 9.76 18.04 -2.93
CA LEU A 193 8.41 17.99 -2.37
C LEU A 193 7.55 16.95 -3.09
N ALA A 194 7.64 16.88 -4.42
CA ALA A 194 6.98 15.86 -5.23
C ALA A 194 7.47 14.44 -4.87
N ASP A 195 8.78 14.27 -4.65
CA ASP A 195 9.37 12.99 -4.26
C ASP A 195 8.91 12.56 -2.85
N ALA A 196 8.85 13.50 -1.91
CA ALA A 196 8.29 13.24 -0.58
C ALA A 196 6.81 12.82 -0.67
N GLN A 197 6.01 13.52 -1.47
CA GLN A 197 4.60 13.22 -1.68
C GLN A 197 4.38 11.88 -2.38
N LEU A 198 5.22 11.54 -3.36
CA LEU A 198 5.21 10.25 -4.03
C LEU A 198 5.47 9.10 -3.04
N LYS A 199 6.52 9.23 -2.21
CA LYS A 199 6.87 8.23 -1.19
C LYS A 199 5.77 8.04 -0.14
N ASP A 200 5.21 9.14 0.38
CA ASP A 200 4.11 9.11 1.34
C ASP A 200 2.87 8.39 0.76
N ASN A 201 2.54 8.63 -0.51
CA ASN A 201 1.40 8.00 -1.17
C ASN A 201 1.60 6.50 -1.44
N ILE A 202 2.79 6.09 -1.89
CA ILE A 202 3.14 4.67 -2.08
C ILE A 202 3.04 3.92 -0.75
N LEU A 203 3.61 4.50 0.31
CA LEU A 203 3.56 3.90 1.64
C LEU A 203 2.11 3.77 2.15
N THR A 204 1.29 4.78 1.89
CA THR A 204 -0.13 4.79 2.25
C THR A 204 -0.89 3.67 1.55
N LEU A 205 -0.69 3.50 0.26
CA LEU A 205 -1.33 2.43 -0.50
C LEU A 205 -0.91 1.04 -0.03
N LEU A 206 0.37 0.88 0.29
CA LEU A 206 0.93 -0.36 0.81
C LEU A 206 0.26 -0.76 2.14
N VAL A 207 0.20 0.16 3.10
CA VAL A 207 -0.40 -0.10 4.42
C VAL A 207 -1.90 -0.32 4.32
N VAL A 208 -2.61 0.59 3.64
CA VAL A 208 -4.08 0.50 3.51
C VAL A 208 -4.48 -0.76 2.77
N GLY A 209 -3.82 -1.09 1.66
CA GLY A 209 -4.14 -2.26 0.85
C GLY A 209 -3.88 -3.58 1.57
N HIS A 210 -2.76 -3.70 2.28
CA HIS A 210 -2.40 -4.91 3.00
C HIS A 210 -3.31 -5.16 4.21
N ASP A 211 -3.46 -4.19 5.11
CA ASP A 211 -4.23 -4.36 6.35
C ASP A 211 -5.73 -4.61 6.06
N THR A 212 -6.29 -3.90 5.08
CA THR A 212 -7.72 -4.08 4.70
C THR A 212 -7.96 -5.42 4.03
N THR A 213 -7.08 -5.88 3.13
CA THR A 213 -7.24 -7.18 2.47
C THR A 213 -7.05 -8.33 3.47
N MET A 214 -6.12 -8.18 4.42
CA MET A 214 -5.93 -9.15 5.50
C MET A 214 -7.12 -9.20 6.47
N ALA A 215 -7.82 -8.08 6.68
CA ALA A 215 -9.01 -7.99 7.53
C ALA A 215 -10.31 -8.38 6.82
N ALA A 216 -10.43 -8.15 5.50
CA ALA A 216 -11.61 -8.46 4.69
C ALA A 216 -11.75 -9.96 4.37
N ARG A 217 -10.83 -10.80 4.85
CA ARG A 217 -10.97 -12.25 4.72
C ARG A 217 -12.20 -12.71 5.49
N PRO A 218 -13.04 -13.58 4.89
CA PRO A 218 -14.16 -14.16 5.61
C PRO A 218 -13.62 -14.83 6.87
N GLY A 219 -14.26 -14.55 8.01
CA GLY A 219 -13.92 -15.12 9.31
C GLY A 219 -14.03 -16.64 9.32
N SER A 220 -13.03 -17.30 8.75
CA SER A 220 -12.85 -18.74 8.78
C SER A 220 -12.12 -19.09 10.08
N SER A 221 -12.83 -18.98 11.20
CA SER A 221 -12.41 -19.66 12.44
C SER A 221 -13.53 -19.94 13.44
N SER A 222 -14.81 -19.86 13.05
CA SER A 222 -15.88 -20.46 13.88
C SER A 222 -17.07 -21.07 13.12
N SER A 223 -17.20 -20.88 11.80
CA SER A 223 -18.35 -21.42 11.04
C SER A 223 -18.02 -22.55 10.05
N SER A 224 -16.75 -22.81 9.73
CA SER A 224 -16.37 -23.75 8.66
C SER A 224 -16.43 -25.24 9.04
N THR A 225 -16.87 -25.61 10.24
CA THR A 225 -17.24 -27.00 10.60
C THR A 225 -18.74 -27.28 10.47
N ARG A 226 -19.55 -26.32 9.98
CA ARG A 226 -21.02 -26.45 9.98
C ARG A 226 -21.69 -26.02 8.67
N THR A 227 -21.16 -26.43 7.52
CA THR A 227 -21.93 -26.39 6.26
C THR A 227 -21.61 -27.61 5.41
N PRO A 228 -22.50 -28.63 5.30
CA PRO A 228 -22.33 -29.71 4.36
C PRO A 228 -22.77 -29.28 2.95
N ARG A 229 -21.89 -29.57 1.98
CA ARG A 229 -22.11 -29.82 0.55
C ARG A 229 -23.05 -28.89 -0.24
N CYS A 230 -22.46 -28.18 -1.20
CA CYS A 230 -23.07 -28.00 -2.52
C CYS A 230 -22.15 -28.62 -3.56
N SER A 231 -22.39 -29.90 -3.88
CA SER A 231 -21.99 -30.50 -5.16
C SER A 231 -23.27 -30.61 -5.99
N PRO A 232 -23.34 -30.04 -7.20
CA PRO A 232 -24.45 -30.36 -8.09
C PRO A 232 -24.24 -31.80 -8.59
N SER A 233 -25.14 -32.69 -8.18
CA SER A 233 -25.39 -33.92 -8.91
C SER A 233 -26.11 -33.57 -10.20
N SER A 234 -25.54 -33.94 -11.34
CA SER A 234 -26.28 -34.06 -12.59
C SER A 234 -25.92 -35.41 -13.19
N GLY A 235 -26.94 -36.26 -13.30
CA GLY A 235 -26.93 -37.43 -14.17
C GLY A 235 -27.25 -37.06 -15.62
#